data_AF-A0A9P8UQR9-F1
#
_entry.id   AF-A0A9P8UQR9-F1
#
_cell.length_a   1.000
_cell.length_b   1.000
_cell.length_c   1.000
_cell.angle_alpha   90.00
_cell.angle_beta   90.00
_cell.angle_gamma   90.00
#
_symmetry.space_group_name_H-M   'P 1'
#
loop_
_entity.id
_entity.type
_entity.pdbx_description
1 polymer ?
#
loop_
_entity_poly.entity_id
_entity_poly.type
_entity_poly.pdbx_seq_one_letter_code
_entity_poly.pdbx_strand_id
1 'polypeptide(L)'
;MTTRYRVEYALKTHRRDQFIEWIKGLLAVPFVLYSQPTGVFETNSVSFTKMSEEAHRRYAEIMRDVEFMLDDHIEHQRDGNMLLSKLKLLVPTIGNFFTRLPLEAAFKYQDRKRFISSRRFVSPSFNDVRLILNSAQIMAVTTYGTLQLATFDGDVTLYDDGESLLPSSPVVPRMIDLMRKNVKIGIVTAAGYTTADRYYGRLHGLLDAIATSTELSPQQRQNIVIMGGEANYLFEFDANAEHLLRPVAQDRWLTPEMAAWSDSSITALLDVAEAALRDCIKTMALPAEVMRKDRAVGIIPTSPSIRIPRESLEETVLVVQKILELSVGGRDFENKVVPFCAFNGGRDVFVDIGDKSWGVNVCQKWFGGNGPADEGMIKGENTLHVGDQFLSAGSNDFKARSVGTTAWIASPAETVELLDELADLMGKKLS
;
A
#
# COMPACT_ATOMS: atom_id res chain seq x y z
N MET A 1 -5.69 22.05 19.95
CA MET A 1 -5.20 20.68 19.70
C MET A 1 -4.42 20.68 18.40
N THR A 2 -3.10 20.86 18.50
CA THR A 2 -2.19 20.72 17.36
C THR A 2 -2.11 19.24 17.01
N THR A 3 -2.39 18.89 15.77
CA THR A 3 -2.23 17.52 15.26
C THR A 3 -0.81 17.06 15.57
N ARG A 4 -0.67 15.84 16.12
CA ARG A 4 0.64 15.18 16.34
C ARG A 4 1.46 14.98 15.05
N TYR A 5 0.93 15.44 13.92
CA TYR A 5 1.53 15.45 12.60
C TYR A 5 1.84 16.88 12.15
N ARG A 6 2.69 17.60 12.89
CA ARG A 6 3.56 18.58 12.22
C ARG A 6 4.71 17.79 11.61
N VAL A 7 4.43 17.23 10.45
CA VAL A 7 5.48 16.74 9.57
C VAL A 7 6.40 17.92 9.26
N GLU A 8 7.60 17.95 9.84
CA GLU A 8 8.63 18.87 9.40
C GLU A 8 9.07 18.43 7.99
N TYR A 9 8.56 19.14 6.99
CA TYR A 9 8.86 18.92 5.58
C TYR A 9 10.35 19.11 5.22
N ALA A 10 11.14 19.71 6.13
CA ALA A 10 12.53 20.06 5.89
C ALA A 10 13.52 18.88 6.08
N LEU A 11 13.16 17.87 6.88
CA LEU A 11 14.05 16.74 7.20
C LEU A 11 13.71 15.46 6.41
N LYS A 12 12.74 15.52 5.51
CA LYS A 12 12.24 14.35 4.78
C LYS A 12 12.75 14.36 3.34
N THR A 13 13.65 13.43 3.02
CA THR A 13 13.67 12.82 1.68
C THR A 13 12.44 11.92 1.56
N HIS A 14 11.26 12.52 1.49
CA HIS A 14 10.05 11.77 1.17
C HIS A 14 10.25 11.06 -0.18
N ARG A 15 9.88 9.78 -0.26
CA ARG A 15 9.67 9.13 -1.55
C ARG A 15 8.51 9.85 -2.24
N ARG A 16 8.84 10.86 -3.01
CA ARG A 16 7.88 11.52 -3.89
C ARG A 16 7.74 10.62 -5.09
N ASP A 17 6.58 10.00 -5.20
CA ASP A 17 6.22 9.26 -6.39
C ASP A 17 6.37 10.19 -7.60
N GLN A 18 7.26 9.82 -8.52
CA GLN A 18 7.63 10.68 -9.64
C GLN A 18 6.47 10.83 -10.63
N PHE A 19 5.55 9.85 -10.70
CA PHE A 19 4.36 9.97 -11.54
C PHE A 19 3.38 10.99 -10.96
N ILE A 20 3.18 10.97 -9.63
CA ILE A 20 2.37 11.98 -8.94
C ILE A 20 2.96 13.38 -9.09
N GLU A 21 4.27 13.53 -8.85
CA GLU A 21 4.94 14.83 -9.02
C GLU A 21 4.91 15.32 -10.47
N TRP A 22 5.05 14.41 -11.43
CA TRP A 22 4.94 14.75 -12.85
C TRP A 22 3.54 15.26 -13.21
N ILE A 23 2.47 14.54 -12.85
CA ILE A 23 1.08 15.00 -13.06
C ILE A 23 0.85 16.34 -12.35
N LYS A 24 1.29 16.48 -11.10
CA LYS A 24 1.19 17.74 -10.35
C LYS A 24 1.87 18.89 -11.10
N GLY A 25 3.04 18.65 -11.69
CA GLY A 25 3.73 19.62 -12.55
C GLY A 25 2.90 20.03 -13.77
N LEU A 26 2.24 19.07 -14.44
CA LEU A 26 1.32 19.37 -15.55
C LEU A 26 0.15 20.24 -15.09
N LEU A 27 -0.47 19.90 -13.96
CA LEU A 27 -1.60 20.66 -13.40
C LEU A 27 -1.21 22.05 -12.86
N ALA A 28 0.05 22.26 -12.49
CA ALA A 28 0.52 23.57 -12.05
C ALA A 28 0.49 24.61 -13.20
N VAL A 29 0.62 24.18 -14.46
CA VAL A 29 0.64 25.10 -15.60
C VAL A 29 -0.72 25.81 -15.79
N PRO A 30 -1.87 25.10 -15.93
CA PRO A 30 -3.15 25.79 -15.95
C PRO A 30 -3.44 26.53 -14.65
N PHE A 31 -2.96 26.04 -13.50
CA PHE A 31 -3.10 26.81 -12.27
C PHE A 31 -2.46 28.18 -12.43
N VAL A 32 -1.20 28.31 -12.85
CA VAL A 32 -0.52 29.62 -12.98
C VAL A 32 -1.19 30.51 -14.04
N LEU A 33 -1.64 29.94 -15.15
CA LEU A 33 -2.26 30.70 -16.24
C LEU A 33 -3.64 31.27 -15.86
N TYR A 34 -4.37 30.58 -14.98
CA TYR A 34 -5.74 30.95 -14.58
C TYR A 34 -5.86 31.30 -13.08
N SER A 35 -4.79 31.21 -12.31
CA SER A 35 -4.66 31.78 -10.96
C SER A 35 -4.30 33.24 -11.14
N GLN A 36 -5.13 34.15 -10.65
CA GLN A 36 -4.77 35.56 -10.71
C GLN A 36 -3.46 35.81 -9.95
N PRO A 37 -2.49 36.54 -10.53
CA PRO A 37 -1.73 37.48 -9.75
C PRO A 37 -2.54 38.77 -9.73
N THR A 38 -2.84 39.29 -8.55
CA THR A 38 -2.71 40.71 -8.19
C THR A 38 -3.61 40.99 -7.00
N GLY A 39 -3.07 41.58 -5.95
CA GLY A 39 -3.81 42.06 -4.78
C GLY A 39 -4.76 43.22 -5.09
N VAL A 40 -5.42 43.19 -6.25
CA VAL A 40 -6.50 44.10 -6.60
C VAL A 40 -7.76 43.24 -6.63
N PHE A 41 -8.56 43.36 -5.57
CA PHE A 41 -9.93 42.89 -5.56
C PHE A 41 -10.72 43.73 -6.58
N GLU A 42 -10.46 43.53 -7.87
CA GLU A 42 -11.28 44.14 -8.90
C GLU A 42 -12.65 43.50 -8.81
N THR A 43 -13.60 44.26 -8.29
CA THR A 43 -15.01 43.91 -8.19
C THR A 43 -15.67 43.67 -9.56
N ASN A 44 -14.94 43.85 -10.67
CA ASN A 44 -15.46 43.90 -12.03
C ASN A 44 -14.72 43.06 -13.10
N SER A 45 -13.76 42.18 -12.77
CA SER A 45 -13.03 41.43 -13.81
C SER A 45 -13.15 39.90 -13.68
N VAL A 46 -13.74 39.29 -14.72
CA VAL A 46 -13.94 37.83 -14.96
C VAL A 46 -14.65 37.09 -13.82
N SER A 47 -15.92 36.73 -14.04
CA SER A 47 -16.70 35.91 -13.09
C SER A 47 -15.87 34.71 -12.60
N PHE A 48 -15.66 34.63 -11.27
CA PHE A 48 -14.97 33.54 -10.58
C PHE A 48 -15.37 32.16 -11.10
N THR A 49 -16.65 32.01 -11.45
CA THR A 49 -17.24 30.83 -12.07
C THR A 49 -16.55 30.46 -13.38
N LYS A 50 -16.38 31.40 -14.30
CA LYS A 50 -15.72 31.16 -15.60
C LYS A 50 -14.27 30.70 -15.44
N MET A 51 -13.54 31.27 -14.48
CA MET A 51 -12.16 30.86 -14.20
C MET A 51 -12.11 29.45 -13.61
N SER A 52 -13.08 29.10 -12.77
CA SER A 52 -13.18 27.76 -12.18
C SER A 52 -13.52 26.73 -13.24
N GLU A 53 -14.48 27.03 -14.11
CA GLU A 53 -14.89 26.20 -15.24
C GLU A 53 -13.73 25.96 -16.20
N GLU A 54 -12.95 27.00 -16.50
CA GLU A 54 -11.79 26.88 -17.37
C GLU A 54 -10.67 26.06 -16.71
N ALA A 55 -10.35 26.28 -15.43
CA ALA A 55 -9.38 25.46 -14.70
C ALA A 55 -9.83 23.99 -14.64
N HIS A 56 -11.12 23.74 -14.36
CA HIS A 56 -11.72 22.41 -14.37
C HIS A 56 -11.56 21.73 -15.73
N ARG A 57 -11.92 22.44 -16.81
CA ARG A 57 -11.80 21.94 -18.19
C ARG A 57 -10.35 21.56 -18.50
N ARG A 58 -9.38 22.42 -18.18
CA ARG A 58 -7.95 22.17 -18.45
C ARG A 58 -7.38 21.00 -17.64
N TYR A 59 -7.72 20.91 -16.36
CA TYR A 59 -7.30 19.78 -15.54
C TYR A 59 -7.91 18.46 -16.06
N ALA A 60 -9.17 18.46 -16.47
CA ALA A 60 -9.82 17.30 -17.08
C ALA A 60 -9.16 16.90 -18.41
N GLU A 61 -8.83 17.86 -19.27
CA GLU A 61 -8.09 17.64 -20.53
C GLU A 61 -6.73 16.99 -20.28
N ILE A 62 -5.93 17.55 -19.36
CA ILE A 62 -4.62 16.99 -18.99
C ILE A 62 -4.76 15.57 -18.45
N MET A 63 -5.74 15.32 -17.58
CA MET A 63 -5.96 13.98 -17.02
C MET A 63 -6.33 12.97 -18.11
N ARG A 64 -7.14 13.37 -19.10
CA ARG A 64 -7.46 12.54 -20.26
C ARG A 64 -6.21 12.26 -21.12
N ASP A 65 -5.38 13.26 -21.36
CA ASP A 65 -4.14 13.08 -22.13
C ASP A 65 -3.17 12.12 -21.42
N VAL A 66 -3.05 12.23 -20.09
CA VAL A 66 -2.26 11.30 -19.29
C VAL A 66 -2.86 9.90 -19.31
N GLU A 67 -4.19 9.78 -19.28
CA GLU A 67 -4.89 8.50 -19.42
C GLU A 67 -4.57 7.81 -20.75
N PHE A 68 -4.54 8.53 -21.87
CA PHE A 68 -4.11 7.96 -23.15
C PHE A 68 -2.64 7.52 -23.15
N MET A 69 -1.76 8.24 -22.45
CA MET A 69 -0.37 7.84 -22.29
C MET A 69 -0.20 6.58 -21.43
N LEU A 70 -1.12 6.35 -20.47
CA LEU A 70 -1.17 5.12 -19.70
C LEU A 70 -1.65 3.95 -20.55
N ASP A 71 -2.67 4.14 -21.38
CA ASP A 71 -3.16 3.11 -22.30
C ASP A 71 -2.05 2.67 -23.28
N ASP A 72 -1.32 3.63 -23.88
CA ASP A 72 -0.13 3.36 -24.71
C ASP A 72 0.96 2.59 -23.93
N HIS A 73 1.19 2.94 -22.66
CA HIS A 73 2.14 2.21 -21.82
C HIS A 73 1.70 0.77 -21.58
N ILE A 74 0.42 0.53 -21.29
CA ILE A 74 -0.14 -0.81 -21.08
C ILE A 74 0.00 -1.66 -22.37
N GLU A 75 -0.22 -1.08 -23.54
CA GLU A 75 -0.02 -1.77 -24.82
C GLU A 75 1.45 -2.19 -25.01
N HIS A 76 2.40 -1.29 -24.78
CA HIS A 76 3.83 -1.63 -24.85
C HIS A 76 4.25 -2.71 -23.86
N GLN A 77 3.67 -2.71 -22.65
CA GLN A 77 3.89 -3.75 -21.65
C GLN A 77 3.42 -5.13 -22.13
N ARG A 78 2.29 -5.20 -22.84
CA ARG A 78 1.70 -6.46 -23.35
C ARG A 78 2.47 -7.03 -24.52
N ASP A 79 2.90 -6.17 -25.44
CA ASP A 79 3.60 -6.59 -26.66
C ASP A 79 5.07 -6.99 -26.40
N GLY A 80 5.56 -6.83 -25.17
CA GLY A 80 6.96 -7.07 -24.81
C GLY A 80 7.92 -6.21 -25.65
N ASN A 81 7.44 -5.04 -26.09
CA ASN A 81 8.10 -4.25 -27.11
C ASN A 81 9.45 -3.74 -26.60
N MET A 82 10.51 -3.81 -27.42
CA MET A 82 11.85 -3.36 -26.99
C MET A 82 11.92 -1.82 -26.86
N LEU A 83 10.99 -1.10 -27.49
CA LEU A 83 10.90 0.35 -27.42
C LEU A 83 10.13 0.79 -26.17
N LEU A 84 10.69 1.76 -25.46
CA LEU A 84 10.06 2.34 -24.27
C LEU A 84 8.87 3.21 -24.68
N SER A 85 7.73 3.07 -23.99
CA SER A 85 6.58 3.96 -24.20
C SER A 85 6.93 5.40 -23.84
N LYS A 86 6.16 6.36 -24.38
CA LYS A 86 6.39 7.79 -24.10
C LYS A 86 6.33 8.08 -22.60
N LEU A 87 5.41 7.45 -21.88
CA LEU A 87 5.29 7.62 -20.44
C LEU A 87 6.55 7.12 -19.70
N LYS A 88 7.10 5.98 -20.11
CA LYS A 88 8.34 5.43 -19.53
C LYS A 88 9.55 6.34 -19.75
N LEU A 89 9.60 7.04 -20.88
CA LEU A 89 10.65 8.04 -21.14
C LEU A 89 10.52 9.28 -20.25
N LEU A 90 9.29 9.76 -20.02
CA LEU A 90 9.04 10.95 -19.19
C LEU A 90 9.13 10.67 -17.69
N VAL A 91 8.72 9.47 -17.28
CA VAL A 91 8.75 9.01 -15.88
C VAL A 91 9.47 7.67 -15.83
N PRO A 92 10.83 7.64 -15.81
CA PRO A 92 11.61 6.40 -15.87
C PRO A 92 11.29 5.39 -14.76
N THR A 93 10.82 5.87 -13.60
CA THR A 93 10.44 5.05 -12.45
C THR A 93 9.02 4.48 -12.56
N ILE A 94 8.27 4.76 -13.63
CA ILE A 94 6.91 4.24 -13.80
C ILE A 94 6.94 2.70 -13.82
N GLY A 95 6.04 2.12 -13.03
CA GLY A 95 5.87 0.68 -12.91
C GLY A 95 4.85 0.14 -13.91
N ASN A 96 4.47 -1.11 -13.69
CA ASN A 96 3.46 -1.77 -14.52
C ASN A 96 2.05 -1.31 -14.13
N PHE A 97 1.14 -1.25 -15.11
CA PHE A 97 -0.29 -1.10 -14.88
C PHE A 97 -1.05 -2.37 -15.26
N PHE A 98 -2.01 -2.75 -14.43
CA PHE A 98 -2.85 -3.93 -14.64
C PHE A 98 -4.16 -3.62 -15.37
N THR A 99 -4.59 -2.36 -15.28
CA THR A 99 -5.85 -1.88 -15.83
C THR A 99 -5.70 -0.44 -16.30
N ARG A 100 -6.54 -0.04 -17.26
CA ARG A 100 -6.73 1.37 -17.60
C ARG A 100 -7.20 2.14 -16.38
N LEU A 101 -6.72 3.38 -16.26
CA LEU A 101 -7.10 4.30 -15.19
C LEU A 101 -7.94 5.45 -15.77
N PRO A 102 -9.24 5.57 -15.45
CA PRO A 102 -10.11 6.64 -15.94
C PRO A 102 -9.82 7.97 -15.22
N LEU A 103 -8.65 8.55 -15.46
CA LEU A 103 -8.11 9.72 -14.76
C LEU A 103 -9.00 10.95 -14.93
N GLU A 104 -9.60 11.17 -16.10
CA GLU A 104 -10.50 12.31 -16.29
C GLU A 104 -11.73 12.17 -15.39
N ALA A 105 -12.35 10.99 -15.37
CA ALA A 105 -13.53 10.72 -14.56
C ALA A 105 -13.22 10.82 -13.06
N ALA A 106 -12.07 10.28 -12.66
CA ALA A 106 -11.55 10.35 -11.30
C ALA A 106 -11.28 11.79 -10.85
N PHE A 107 -10.66 12.60 -11.71
CA PHE A 107 -10.47 14.03 -11.45
C PHE A 107 -11.81 14.74 -11.25
N LYS A 108 -12.77 14.57 -12.18
CA LYS A 108 -14.10 15.19 -12.05
C LYS A 108 -14.82 14.76 -10.77
N TYR A 109 -14.65 13.51 -10.36
CA TYR A 109 -15.21 13.00 -9.12
C TYR A 109 -14.61 13.68 -7.89
N GLN A 110 -13.28 13.75 -7.82
CA GLN A 110 -12.59 14.41 -6.70
C GLN A 110 -12.79 15.91 -6.68
N ASP A 111 -12.85 16.56 -7.85
CA ASP A 111 -13.07 18.00 -7.96
C ASP A 111 -14.45 18.42 -7.43
N ARG A 112 -15.49 17.59 -7.60
CA ARG A 112 -16.82 17.84 -7.00
C ARG A 112 -16.81 17.81 -5.46
N LYS A 113 -15.91 17.01 -4.86
CA LYS A 113 -15.79 16.89 -3.40
C LYS A 113 -14.88 17.96 -2.81
N ARG A 114 -13.76 18.23 -3.50
CA ARG A 114 -12.62 18.99 -2.96
C ARG A 114 -12.44 20.36 -3.59
N PHE A 115 -13.21 20.69 -4.63
CA PHE A 115 -13.18 21.96 -5.33
C PHE A 115 -11.77 22.38 -5.74
N ILE A 116 -11.00 21.42 -6.27
CA ILE A 116 -9.60 21.59 -6.68
C ILE A 116 -9.45 22.73 -7.69
N SER A 117 -10.32 22.78 -8.69
CA SER A 117 -10.40 23.79 -9.75
C SER A 117 -10.84 25.18 -9.26
N SER A 118 -11.51 25.25 -8.12
CA SER A 118 -11.98 26.50 -7.52
C SER A 118 -10.92 27.25 -6.71
N ARG A 119 -9.77 26.62 -6.43
CA ARG A 119 -8.68 27.26 -5.68
C ARG A 119 -7.97 28.32 -6.53
N ARG A 120 -7.53 29.40 -5.88
CA ARG A 120 -6.86 30.54 -6.54
C ARG A 120 -5.47 30.84 -6.00
N PHE A 121 -5.18 30.42 -4.77
CA PHE A 121 -3.90 30.68 -4.10
C PHE A 121 -3.08 29.41 -3.84
N VAL A 122 -3.70 28.24 -4.01
CA VAL A 122 -3.07 26.94 -3.76
C VAL A 122 -3.31 26.06 -4.98
N SER A 123 -2.23 25.69 -5.66
CA SER A 123 -2.27 24.78 -6.79
C SER A 123 -2.64 23.35 -6.36
N PRO A 124 -3.04 22.48 -7.30
CA PRO A 124 -3.16 21.05 -7.04
C PRO A 124 -1.90 20.51 -6.35
N SER A 125 -2.11 19.90 -5.19
CA SER A 125 -1.06 19.34 -4.34
C SER A 125 -0.75 17.89 -4.71
N PHE A 126 0.33 17.36 -4.13
CA PHE A 126 0.65 15.93 -4.24
C PHE A 126 -0.52 15.05 -3.77
N ASN A 127 -1.15 15.44 -2.64
CA ASN A 127 -2.29 14.71 -2.09
C ASN A 127 -3.53 14.78 -2.98
N ASP A 128 -3.76 15.91 -3.67
CA ASP A 128 -4.88 15.98 -4.62
C ASP A 128 -4.72 14.97 -5.75
N VAL A 129 -3.52 14.90 -6.34
CA VAL A 129 -3.21 13.93 -7.40
C VAL A 129 -3.23 12.50 -6.88
N ARG A 130 -2.69 12.24 -5.68
CA ARG A 130 -2.75 10.93 -5.02
C ARG A 130 -4.20 10.44 -4.86
N LEU A 131 -5.10 11.30 -4.39
CA LEU A 131 -6.51 10.95 -4.20
C LEU A 131 -7.25 10.76 -5.54
N ILE A 132 -6.90 11.52 -6.57
CA ILE A 132 -7.39 11.30 -7.94
C ILE A 132 -6.96 9.92 -8.44
N LEU A 133 -5.69 9.54 -8.26
CA LEU A 133 -5.20 8.21 -8.65
C LEU A 133 -5.86 7.09 -7.83
N ASN A 134 -6.09 7.28 -6.53
CA ASN A 134 -6.86 6.32 -5.73
C ASN A 134 -8.26 6.12 -6.32
N SER A 135 -8.95 7.22 -6.65
CA SER A 135 -10.30 7.16 -7.25
C SER A 135 -10.28 6.46 -8.61
N ALA A 136 -9.27 6.73 -9.43
CA ALA A 136 -9.11 6.07 -10.73
C ALA A 136 -8.91 4.56 -10.58
N GLN A 137 -8.12 4.13 -9.60
CA GLN A 137 -7.91 2.71 -9.30
C GLN A 137 -9.20 2.04 -8.80
N ILE A 138 -9.94 2.69 -7.91
CA ILE A 138 -11.24 2.19 -7.44
C ILE A 138 -12.20 2.03 -8.63
N MET A 139 -12.35 3.08 -9.46
CA MET A 139 -13.18 3.02 -10.66
C MET A 139 -12.75 1.90 -11.61
N ALA A 140 -11.45 1.67 -11.76
CA ALA A 140 -10.93 0.61 -12.61
C ALA A 140 -11.31 -0.79 -12.10
N VAL A 141 -11.17 -1.05 -10.79
CA VAL A 141 -11.52 -2.35 -10.20
C VAL A 141 -13.01 -2.52 -9.93
N THR A 142 -13.86 -1.49 -10.04
CA THR A 142 -15.31 -1.62 -9.84
C THR A 142 -16.14 -1.34 -11.09
N THR A 143 -16.00 -0.15 -11.68
CA THR A 143 -16.88 0.31 -12.76
C THR A 143 -16.47 -0.32 -14.09
N TYR A 144 -15.18 -0.50 -14.30
CA TYR A 144 -14.59 -1.05 -15.52
C TYR A 144 -14.03 -2.47 -15.33
N GLY A 145 -14.22 -3.05 -14.14
CA GLY A 145 -13.63 -4.32 -13.74
C GLY A 145 -14.47 -5.02 -12.68
N THR A 146 -13.86 -5.93 -11.95
CA THR A 146 -14.52 -6.60 -10.82
C THR A 146 -13.50 -6.83 -9.72
N LEU A 147 -13.70 -6.18 -8.59
CA LEU A 147 -12.86 -6.35 -7.42
C LEU A 147 -13.15 -7.74 -6.83
N GLN A 148 -12.15 -8.61 -6.86
CA GLN A 148 -12.24 -9.94 -6.28
C GLN A 148 -11.47 -10.02 -4.97
N LEU A 149 -10.33 -9.33 -4.86
CA LEU A 149 -9.47 -9.30 -3.68
C LEU A 149 -9.13 -7.87 -3.28
N ALA A 150 -9.44 -7.52 -2.04
CA ALA A 150 -8.91 -6.32 -1.39
C ALA A 150 -7.87 -6.76 -0.35
N THR A 151 -6.65 -6.24 -0.47
CA THR A 151 -5.63 -6.44 0.57
C THR A 151 -5.38 -5.14 1.32
N PHE A 152 -5.11 -5.25 2.61
CA PHE A 152 -4.92 -4.10 3.48
C PHE A 152 -3.65 -4.28 4.28
N ASP A 153 -2.85 -3.23 4.35
CA ASP A 153 -1.85 -3.11 5.40
C ASP A 153 -2.50 -2.95 6.79
N GLY A 154 -1.75 -3.26 7.84
CA GLY A 154 -2.17 -3.10 9.22
C GLY A 154 -2.03 -1.65 9.71
N ASP A 155 -0.84 -1.33 10.24
CA ASP A 155 -0.55 -0.05 10.86
C ASP A 155 -0.72 1.13 9.89
N VAL A 156 -1.21 2.25 10.41
CA VAL A 156 -1.50 3.51 9.67
C VAL A 156 -2.57 3.35 8.56
N THR A 157 -3.07 2.14 8.34
CA THR A 157 -4.06 1.78 7.32
C THR A 157 -5.39 1.38 7.93
N LEU A 158 -5.41 0.37 8.78
CA LEU A 158 -6.64 -0.11 9.47
C LEU A 158 -6.81 0.51 10.85
N TYR A 159 -5.69 0.83 11.51
CA TYR A 159 -5.61 1.41 12.85
C TYR A 159 -4.38 2.31 12.95
N ASP A 160 -4.37 3.20 13.93
CA ASP A 160 -3.21 4.07 14.19
C ASP A 160 -1.97 3.26 14.59
N ASP A 161 -0.79 3.82 14.34
CA ASP A 161 0.51 3.18 14.59
C ASP A 161 0.61 2.58 16.01
N GLY A 162 0.78 1.26 16.07
CA GLY A 162 0.94 0.54 17.33
C GLY A 162 -0.37 0.28 18.09
N GLU A 163 -1.53 0.64 17.53
CA GLU A 163 -2.86 0.40 18.13
C GLU A 163 -3.48 -0.92 17.63
N SER A 164 -4.78 -1.11 17.85
CA SER A 164 -5.53 -2.30 17.40
C SER A 164 -6.84 -1.89 16.73
N LEU A 165 -7.34 -2.74 15.84
CA LEU A 165 -8.64 -2.55 15.21
C LEU A 165 -9.76 -2.86 16.22
N LEU A 166 -10.28 -1.82 16.86
CA LEU A 166 -11.35 -1.94 17.85
C LEU A 166 -12.71 -2.22 17.19
N PRO A 167 -13.66 -2.87 17.90
CA PRO A 167 -15.01 -3.13 17.39
C PRO A 167 -15.76 -1.86 16.95
N SER A 168 -15.48 -0.72 17.60
CA SER A 168 -16.08 0.57 17.26
C SER A 168 -15.47 1.26 16.04
N SER A 169 -14.44 0.67 15.42
CA SER A 169 -13.78 1.28 14.26
C SER A 169 -14.74 1.36 13.07
N PRO A 170 -14.86 2.51 12.40
CA PRO A 170 -15.71 2.66 11.22
C PRO A 170 -15.28 1.78 10.04
N VAL A 171 -14.04 1.28 10.05
CA VAL A 171 -13.53 0.34 9.03
C VAL A 171 -14.23 -1.01 9.12
N VAL A 172 -14.53 -1.51 10.31
CA VAL A 172 -15.11 -2.85 10.54
C VAL A 172 -16.40 -3.10 9.72
N PRO A 173 -17.46 -2.27 9.81
CA PRO A 173 -18.68 -2.53 9.04
C PRO A 173 -18.46 -2.48 7.53
N ARG A 174 -17.48 -1.70 7.05
CA ARG A 174 -17.14 -1.61 5.61
C ARG A 174 -16.43 -2.87 5.12
N MET A 175 -15.57 -3.46 5.95
CA MET A 175 -14.93 -4.75 5.68
C MET A 175 -15.98 -5.87 5.63
N ILE A 176 -16.95 -5.86 6.56
CA ILE A 176 -18.08 -6.80 6.52
C ILE A 176 -18.89 -6.65 5.23
N ASP A 177 -19.18 -5.42 4.78
CA ASP A 177 -19.91 -5.19 3.52
C ASP A 177 -19.14 -5.69 2.28
N LEU A 178 -17.81 -5.57 2.25
CA LEU A 178 -16.97 -6.17 1.20
C LEU A 178 -17.11 -7.70 1.20
N MET A 179 -16.99 -8.35 2.36
CA MET A 179 -17.15 -9.81 2.47
C MET A 179 -18.54 -10.27 2.07
N ARG A 180 -19.59 -9.52 2.43
CA ARG A 180 -20.99 -9.74 2.01
C ARG A 180 -21.16 -9.67 0.49
N LYS A 181 -20.35 -8.86 -0.19
CA LYS A 181 -20.28 -8.77 -1.66
C LYS A 181 -19.33 -9.81 -2.29
N ASN A 182 -18.86 -10.79 -1.51
CA ASN A 182 -17.91 -11.83 -1.90
C ASN A 182 -16.51 -11.34 -2.27
N VAL A 183 -16.15 -10.11 -1.90
CA VAL A 183 -14.76 -9.65 -2.00
C VAL A 183 -13.93 -10.37 -0.94
N LYS A 184 -12.80 -10.93 -1.36
CA LYS A 184 -11.82 -11.57 -0.49
C LYS A 184 -10.97 -10.51 0.18
N ILE A 185 -10.57 -10.77 1.42
CA ILE A 185 -9.78 -9.85 2.23
C ILE A 185 -8.46 -10.51 2.61
N GLY A 186 -7.34 -9.87 2.29
CA GLY A 186 -6.02 -10.22 2.81
C GLY A 186 -5.50 -9.11 3.71
N ILE A 187 -5.24 -9.38 4.98
CA ILE A 187 -4.54 -8.41 5.84
C ILE A 187 -3.05 -8.73 5.76
N VAL A 188 -2.27 -7.90 5.08
CA VAL A 188 -0.83 -8.11 4.82
C VAL A 188 -0.03 -7.15 5.70
N THR A 189 0.57 -7.66 6.77
CA THR A 189 1.23 -6.82 7.79
C THR A 189 2.69 -7.20 7.98
N ALA A 190 3.53 -6.19 8.24
CA ALA A 190 4.92 -6.38 8.63
C ALA A 190 5.06 -7.01 10.03
N ALA A 191 4.02 -6.98 10.86
CA ALA A 191 4.03 -7.68 12.14
C ALA A 191 4.13 -9.21 11.92
N GLY A 192 5.28 -9.79 12.25
CA GLY A 192 5.55 -11.22 12.15
C GLY A 192 5.51 -11.93 13.50
N TYR A 193 4.39 -12.57 13.82
CA TYR A 193 4.19 -13.43 14.98
C TYR A 193 4.00 -14.88 14.52
N THR A 194 4.51 -15.83 15.30
CA THR A 194 4.33 -17.26 15.01
C THR A 194 3.00 -17.80 15.54
N THR A 195 2.28 -17.03 16.37
CA THR A 195 1.08 -17.44 17.09
C THR A 195 -0.11 -16.51 16.83
N ALA A 196 -1.32 -17.07 16.91
CA ALA A 196 -2.56 -16.40 16.57
C ALA A 196 -2.99 -15.30 17.56
N ASP A 197 -2.65 -15.45 18.85
CA ASP A 197 -3.04 -14.56 19.95
C ASP A 197 -2.68 -13.08 19.70
N ARG A 198 -1.48 -12.84 19.14
CA ARG A 198 -1.01 -11.48 18.86
C ARG A 198 -1.70 -10.84 17.66
N TYR A 199 -1.96 -11.62 16.61
CA TYR A 199 -2.77 -11.15 15.48
C TYR A 199 -4.21 -10.85 15.91
N TYR A 200 -4.79 -11.71 16.73
CA TYR A 200 -6.09 -11.47 17.32
C TYR A 200 -6.09 -10.19 18.17
N GLY A 201 -5.09 -9.98 19.03
CA GLY A 201 -4.98 -8.73 19.80
C GLY A 201 -5.10 -7.48 18.92
N ARG A 202 -4.45 -7.49 17.75
CA ARG A 202 -4.46 -6.38 16.77
C ARG A 202 -5.75 -6.28 15.95
N LEU A 203 -6.48 -7.38 15.75
CA LEU A 203 -7.57 -7.48 14.78
C LEU A 203 -8.92 -7.92 15.38
N HIS A 204 -9.01 -8.06 16.71
CA HIS A 204 -10.17 -8.62 17.40
C HIS A 204 -11.49 -7.95 17.00
N GLY A 205 -11.51 -6.62 16.83
CA GLY A 205 -12.71 -5.90 16.42
C GLY A 205 -13.29 -6.35 15.09
N LEU A 206 -12.45 -6.78 14.12
CA LEU A 206 -12.91 -7.34 12.85
C LEU A 206 -13.21 -8.83 12.98
N LEU A 207 -12.35 -9.61 13.65
CA LEU A 207 -12.52 -11.05 13.77
C LEU A 207 -13.79 -11.41 14.55
N ASP A 208 -14.05 -10.72 15.66
CA ASP A 208 -15.26 -10.89 16.46
C ASP A 208 -16.51 -10.48 15.68
N ALA A 209 -16.43 -9.40 14.89
CA ALA A 209 -17.52 -8.97 14.03
C ALA A 209 -17.83 -10.02 12.95
N ILE A 210 -16.83 -10.65 12.34
CA ILE A 210 -17.03 -11.75 11.37
C ILE A 210 -17.66 -12.97 12.04
N ALA A 211 -17.17 -13.36 13.23
CA ALA A 211 -17.67 -14.53 13.97
C ALA A 211 -19.15 -14.39 14.36
N THR A 212 -19.54 -13.18 14.78
CA THR A 212 -20.89 -12.88 15.29
C THR A 212 -21.85 -12.35 14.22
N SER A 213 -21.35 -12.03 13.01
CA SER A 213 -22.16 -11.44 11.94
C SER A 213 -23.33 -12.33 11.52
N THR A 214 -24.53 -11.77 11.50
CA THR A 214 -25.73 -12.38 10.92
C THR A 214 -25.88 -12.08 9.42
N GLU A 215 -25.02 -11.21 8.87
CA GLU A 215 -25.05 -10.79 7.46
C GLU A 215 -24.17 -11.67 6.56
N LEU A 216 -23.16 -12.34 7.14
CA LEU A 216 -22.23 -13.19 6.42
C LEU A 216 -22.66 -14.65 6.45
N SER A 217 -22.77 -15.26 5.26
CA SER A 217 -22.89 -16.71 5.14
C SER A 217 -21.63 -17.43 5.66
N PRO A 218 -21.72 -18.73 6.02
CA PRO A 218 -20.55 -19.50 6.45
C PRO A 218 -19.39 -19.45 5.46
N GLN A 219 -19.68 -19.47 4.15
CA GLN A 219 -18.67 -19.37 3.09
C GLN A 219 -18.03 -17.98 3.06
N GLN A 220 -18.81 -16.91 3.26
CA GLN A 220 -18.27 -15.55 3.25
C GLN A 220 -17.38 -15.26 4.44
N ARG A 221 -17.61 -15.88 5.60
CA ARG A 221 -16.71 -15.77 6.76
C ARG A 221 -15.30 -16.29 6.47
N GLN A 222 -15.16 -17.18 5.48
CA GLN A 222 -13.87 -17.71 5.03
C GLN A 222 -13.17 -16.79 4.00
N ASN A 223 -13.77 -15.65 3.63
CA ASN A 223 -13.19 -14.69 2.69
C ASN A 223 -12.12 -13.79 3.33
N ILE A 224 -11.42 -14.24 4.38
CA ILE A 224 -10.37 -13.48 5.03
C ILE A 224 -9.17 -14.36 5.38
N VAL A 225 -7.97 -13.84 5.14
CA VAL A 225 -6.71 -14.39 5.66
C VAL A 225 -5.82 -13.29 6.20
N ILE A 226 -4.97 -13.63 7.16
CA ILE A 226 -3.94 -12.75 7.71
C ILE A 226 -2.58 -13.24 7.23
N MET A 227 -1.87 -12.38 6.50
CA MET A 227 -0.49 -12.60 6.08
C MET A 227 0.43 -11.75 6.94
N GLY A 228 1.18 -12.41 7.81
CA GLY A 228 2.06 -11.82 8.79
C GLY A 228 3.54 -11.89 8.43
N GLY A 229 4.31 -10.94 8.94
CA GLY A 229 5.74 -10.80 8.64
C GLY A 229 5.96 -10.61 7.13
N GLU A 230 5.13 -9.77 6.52
CA GLU A 230 5.01 -9.51 5.08
C GLU A 230 4.56 -10.69 4.22
N ALA A 231 5.26 -11.82 4.31
CA ALA A 231 5.01 -13.02 3.53
C ALA A 231 5.48 -14.31 4.25
N ASN A 232 5.47 -14.33 5.59
CA ASN A 232 6.12 -15.38 6.38
C ASN A 232 5.16 -16.29 7.16
N TYR A 233 3.99 -15.77 7.56
CA TYR A 233 3.02 -16.53 8.35
C TYR A 233 1.59 -16.31 7.82
N LEU A 234 0.92 -17.37 7.38
CA LEU A 234 -0.47 -17.30 6.93
C LEU A 234 -1.41 -17.84 8.02
N PHE A 235 -2.48 -17.11 8.31
CA PHE A 235 -3.56 -17.54 9.18
C PHE A 235 -4.90 -17.48 8.46
N GLU A 236 -5.70 -18.54 8.62
CA GLU A 236 -7.08 -18.62 8.16
C GLU A 236 -8.06 -18.38 9.31
N PHE A 237 -9.24 -17.84 9.00
CA PHE A 237 -10.29 -17.62 9.99
C PHE A 237 -10.96 -18.94 10.38
N ASP A 238 -11.02 -19.21 11.68
CA ASP A 238 -11.79 -20.33 12.23
C ASP A 238 -12.57 -19.89 13.46
N ALA A 239 -13.89 -19.86 13.34
CA ALA A 239 -14.79 -19.49 14.43
C ALA A 239 -14.71 -20.41 15.67
N ASN A 240 -14.09 -21.59 15.55
CA ASN A 240 -13.92 -22.53 16.66
C ASN A 240 -12.56 -22.45 17.33
N ALA A 241 -11.61 -21.69 16.78
CA ALA A 241 -10.30 -21.48 17.38
C ALA A 241 -10.39 -20.42 18.50
N GLU A 242 -9.57 -20.56 19.55
CA GLU A 242 -9.55 -19.66 20.71
C GLU A 242 -9.38 -18.17 20.32
N HIS A 243 -8.57 -17.92 19.28
CA HIS A 243 -8.27 -16.58 18.79
C HIS A 243 -8.85 -16.32 17.39
N LEU A 244 -9.87 -17.10 17.01
CA LEU A 244 -10.56 -17.02 15.71
C LEU A 244 -9.66 -17.23 14.48
N LEU A 245 -8.42 -17.67 14.69
CA LEU A 245 -7.39 -17.82 13.67
C LEU A 245 -6.65 -19.14 13.87
N ARG A 246 -6.39 -19.84 12.75
CA ARG A 246 -5.53 -21.03 12.71
C ARG A 246 -4.31 -20.78 11.82
N PRO A 247 -3.09 -21.12 12.27
CA PRO A 247 -1.92 -21.07 11.42
C PRO A 247 -2.05 -22.09 10.27
N VAL A 248 -1.63 -21.69 9.08
CA VAL A 248 -1.62 -22.55 7.89
C VAL A 248 -0.18 -22.99 7.61
N ALA A 249 0.03 -24.30 7.47
CA ALA A 249 1.32 -24.88 7.14
C ALA A 249 1.87 -24.33 5.80
N GLN A 250 3.17 -24.04 5.74
CA GLN A 250 3.82 -23.35 4.63
C GLN A 250 3.67 -24.06 3.28
N ASP A 251 3.72 -25.39 3.27
CA ASP A 251 3.54 -26.24 2.10
C ASP A 251 2.18 -26.01 1.39
N ARG A 252 1.17 -25.53 2.11
CA ARG A 252 -0.16 -25.25 1.56
C ARG A 252 -0.25 -23.92 0.80
N TRP A 253 0.65 -22.96 1.04
CA TRP A 253 0.46 -21.59 0.56
C TRP A 253 1.67 -20.92 -0.09
N LEU A 254 2.89 -21.41 0.15
CA LEU A 254 4.07 -20.87 -0.53
C LEU A 254 3.87 -20.91 -2.05
N THR A 255 4.31 -19.86 -2.74
CA THR A 255 4.42 -19.91 -4.20
C THR A 255 5.59 -20.82 -4.60
N PRO A 256 5.62 -21.35 -5.83
CA PRO A 256 6.74 -22.16 -6.31
C PRO A 256 8.09 -21.43 -6.16
N GLU A 257 8.12 -20.12 -6.39
CA GLU A 257 9.30 -19.28 -6.22
C GLU A 257 9.71 -19.16 -4.76
N MET A 258 8.74 -18.97 -3.84
CA MET A 258 9.02 -18.88 -2.41
C MET A 258 9.59 -20.20 -1.87
N ALA A 259 9.02 -21.33 -2.30
CA ALA A 259 9.48 -22.65 -1.93
C ALA A 259 10.87 -23.00 -2.51
N ALA A 260 11.29 -22.32 -3.59
CA ALA A 260 12.61 -22.48 -4.19
C ALA A 260 13.70 -21.64 -3.52
N TRP A 261 13.37 -20.78 -2.55
CA TRP A 261 14.36 -20.01 -1.81
C TRP A 261 15.19 -20.93 -0.91
N SER A 262 16.51 -20.87 -1.06
CA SER A 262 17.45 -21.68 -0.29
C SER A 262 17.53 -21.23 1.17
N ASP A 263 17.33 -22.16 2.11
CA ASP A 263 17.46 -21.93 3.56
C ASP A 263 18.87 -21.43 3.93
N SER A 264 19.89 -21.93 3.23
CA SER A 264 21.28 -21.47 3.42
C SER A 264 21.47 -20.02 2.99
N SER A 265 20.85 -19.60 1.87
CA SER A 265 20.89 -18.21 1.40
C SER A 265 20.10 -17.28 2.32
N ILE A 266 18.96 -17.74 2.84
CA ILE A 266 18.16 -17.00 3.83
C ILE A 266 18.99 -16.77 5.10
N THR A 267 19.63 -17.82 5.61
CA THR A 267 20.44 -17.75 6.81
C THR A 267 21.62 -16.79 6.63
N ALA A 268 22.34 -16.90 5.50
CA ALA A 268 23.44 -15.99 5.18
C ALA A 268 23.00 -14.52 5.10
N LEU A 269 21.85 -14.23 4.48
CA LEU A 269 21.29 -12.87 4.42
C LEU A 269 20.97 -12.34 5.82
N LEU A 270 20.28 -13.13 6.63
CA LEU A 270 19.89 -12.73 7.97
C LEU A 270 21.11 -12.58 8.89
N ASP A 271 22.20 -13.34 8.69
CA ASP A 271 23.45 -13.18 9.43
C ASP A 271 24.15 -11.85 9.12
N VAL A 272 24.15 -11.44 7.85
CA VAL A 272 24.65 -10.11 7.44
C VAL A 272 23.77 -9.01 8.03
N ALA A 273 22.45 -9.15 7.97
CA ALA A 273 21.51 -8.21 8.56
C ALA A 273 21.71 -8.10 10.09
N GLU A 274 21.88 -9.22 10.77
CA GLU A 274 22.13 -9.27 12.20
C GLU A 274 23.43 -8.56 12.59
N ALA A 275 24.51 -8.80 11.86
CA ALA A 275 25.78 -8.13 12.07
C ALA A 275 25.64 -6.60 11.91
N ALA A 276 24.97 -6.16 10.83
CA ALA A 276 24.70 -4.74 10.59
C ALA A 276 23.87 -4.10 11.72
N LEU A 277 22.82 -4.79 12.19
CA LEU A 277 21.99 -4.33 13.30
C LEU A 277 22.78 -4.21 14.61
N ARG A 278 23.66 -5.18 14.92
CA ARG A 278 24.55 -5.13 16.09
C ARG A 278 25.51 -3.94 16.02
N ASP A 279 26.04 -3.66 14.83
CA ASP A 279 26.90 -2.50 14.60
C ASP A 279 26.14 -1.17 14.76
N CYS A 280 24.89 -1.09 14.29
CA CYS A 280 24.02 0.07 14.53
C CYS A 280 23.75 0.27 16.04
N ILE A 281 23.40 -0.80 16.79
CA ILE A 281 23.21 -0.74 18.25
C ILE A 281 24.44 -0.15 18.92
N LYS A 282 25.63 -0.67 18.60
CA LYS A 282 26.89 -0.24 19.19
C LYS A 282 27.25 1.20 18.82
N THR A 283 27.10 1.55 17.55
CA THR A 283 27.55 2.85 17.00
C THR A 283 26.68 4.00 17.50
N MET A 284 25.36 3.80 17.57
CA MET A 284 24.42 4.81 18.05
C MET A 284 24.05 4.65 19.54
N ALA A 285 24.68 3.70 20.24
CA ALA A 285 24.38 3.34 21.63
C ALA A 285 22.88 3.13 21.88
N LEU A 286 22.21 2.41 20.96
CA LEU A 286 20.76 2.21 21.03
C LEU A 286 20.40 1.35 22.25
N PRO A 287 19.36 1.72 23.02
CA PRO A 287 18.83 0.87 24.09
C PRO A 287 17.97 -0.26 23.50
N ALA A 288 18.59 -1.11 22.67
CA ALA A 288 17.94 -2.16 21.92
C ALA A 288 18.72 -3.48 21.99
N GLU A 289 18.00 -4.58 21.82
CA GLU A 289 18.55 -5.92 21.69
C GLU A 289 18.13 -6.55 20.36
N VAL A 290 18.95 -7.46 19.86
CA VAL A 290 18.66 -8.18 18.62
C VAL A 290 17.65 -9.29 18.87
N MET A 291 16.66 -9.39 17.99
CA MET A 291 15.70 -10.49 17.93
C MET A 291 15.83 -11.22 16.59
N ARG A 292 16.22 -12.50 16.63
CA ARG A 292 16.31 -13.38 15.46
C ARG A 292 15.11 -14.33 15.41
N LYS A 293 14.52 -14.49 14.22
CA LYS A 293 13.45 -15.43 13.87
C LYS A 293 13.89 -16.26 12.67
N ASP A 294 13.09 -17.26 12.28
CA ASP A 294 13.42 -18.16 11.17
C ASP A 294 13.58 -17.43 9.83
N ARG A 295 12.76 -16.39 9.59
CA ARG A 295 12.72 -15.64 8.33
C ARG A 295 12.80 -14.12 8.54
N ALA A 296 13.31 -13.69 9.68
CA ALA A 296 13.45 -12.29 10.01
C ALA A 296 14.52 -12.05 11.09
N VAL A 297 15.11 -10.86 11.09
CA VAL A 297 15.97 -10.39 12.19
C VAL A 297 15.74 -8.90 12.41
N GLY A 298 15.72 -8.47 13.66
CA GLY A 298 15.46 -7.07 13.99
C GLY A 298 16.08 -6.65 15.31
N ILE A 299 15.82 -5.40 15.67
CA ILE A 299 16.15 -4.84 16.98
C ILE A 299 14.89 -4.38 17.67
N ILE A 300 14.74 -4.74 18.94
CA ILE A 300 13.63 -4.31 19.81
C ILE A 300 14.17 -3.52 20.99
N PRO A 301 13.40 -2.58 21.57
CA PRO A 301 13.81 -1.87 22.78
C PRO A 301 14.06 -2.85 23.93
N THR A 302 15.12 -2.64 24.72
CA THR A 302 15.45 -3.50 25.89
C THR A 302 14.38 -3.49 26.98
N SER A 303 13.46 -2.52 26.93
CA SER A 303 12.27 -2.46 27.78
C SER A 303 11.08 -1.92 26.98
N PRO A 304 9.86 -2.45 27.18
CA PRO A 304 8.64 -1.94 26.55
C PRO A 304 8.34 -0.46 26.83
N SER A 305 8.90 0.10 27.91
CA SER A 305 8.75 1.52 28.27
C SER A 305 9.67 2.46 27.48
N ILE A 306 10.72 1.93 26.85
CA ILE A 306 11.68 2.73 26.10
C ILE A 306 11.12 3.08 24.72
N ARG A 307 11.44 4.28 24.26
CA ARG A 307 11.15 4.75 22.91
C ARG A 307 12.47 5.17 22.28
N ILE A 308 12.90 4.40 21.29
CA ILE A 308 14.06 4.76 20.47
C ILE A 308 13.63 5.92 19.57
N PRO A 309 14.43 6.99 19.43
CA PRO A 309 14.11 8.08 18.51
C PRO A 309 13.88 7.55 17.10
N ARG A 310 12.85 8.07 16.42
CA ARG A 310 12.48 7.60 15.09
C ARG A 310 13.64 7.75 14.12
N GLU A 311 14.37 8.85 14.20
CA GLU A 311 15.54 9.17 13.37
C GLU A 311 16.60 8.08 13.47
N SER A 312 16.82 7.54 14.68
CA SER A 312 17.77 6.43 14.90
C SER A 312 17.27 5.11 14.30
N LEU A 313 15.96 4.87 14.32
CA LEU A 313 15.36 3.70 13.66
C LEU A 313 15.46 3.82 12.13
N GLU A 314 15.17 5.00 11.57
CA GLU A 314 15.30 5.26 10.12
C GLU A 314 16.75 5.13 9.66
N GLU A 315 17.73 5.69 10.41
CA GLU A 315 19.15 5.52 10.14
C GLU A 315 19.55 4.03 10.15
N THR A 316 19.08 3.27 11.14
CA THR A 316 19.33 1.83 11.23
C THR A 316 18.82 1.10 9.99
N VAL A 317 17.60 1.39 9.55
CA VAL A 317 17.03 0.78 8.33
C VAL A 317 17.86 1.10 7.10
N LEU A 318 18.22 2.37 6.91
CA LEU A 318 18.99 2.81 5.73
C LEU A 318 20.38 2.15 5.69
N VAL A 319 21.07 2.07 6.84
CA VAL A 319 22.37 1.40 6.96
C VAL A 319 22.25 -0.09 6.65
N VAL A 320 21.31 -0.79 7.29
CA VAL A 320 21.13 -2.23 7.10
C VAL A 320 20.72 -2.55 5.67
N GLN A 321 19.77 -1.80 5.10
CA GLN A 321 19.39 -1.95 3.70
C GLN A 321 20.59 -1.77 2.77
N LYS A 322 21.39 -0.71 2.98
CA LYS A 322 22.56 -0.45 2.13
C LYS A 322 23.62 -1.54 2.23
N ILE A 323 23.87 -2.05 3.43
CA ILE A 323 24.80 -3.16 3.66
C ILE A 323 24.32 -4.41 2.95
N LEU A 324 23.03 -4.76 3.06
CA LEU A 324 22.47 -5.92 2.38
C LEU A 324 22.56 -5.79 0.86
N GLU A 325 22.17 -4.64 0.30
CA GLU A 325 22.28 -4.35 -1.14
C GLU A 325 23.71 -4.52 -1.66
N LEU A 326 24.73 -4.15 -0.88
CA LEU A 326 26.14 -4.27 -1.26
C LEU A 326 26.73 -5.66 -1.00
N SER A 327 26.34 -6.31 0.09
CA SER A 327 27.02 -7.53 0.60
C SER A 327 26.45 -8.81 0.02
N VAL A 328 25.11 -8.88 -0.08
CA VAL A 328 24.44 -10.03 -0.69
C VAL A 328 24.09 -9.77 -2.16
N GLY A 329 24.24 -8.52 -2.64
CA GLY A 329 24.37 -8.15 -4.06
C GLY A 329 23.31 -8.72 -5.01
N GLY A 330 22.21 -9.19 -4.43
CA GLY A 330 21.28 -10.17 -4.96
C GLY A 330 21.87 -11.19 -5.92
N ARG A 331 22.47 -12.31 -5.44
CA ARG A 331 22.57 -13.63 -6.11
C ARG A 331 23.26 -14.70 -5.23
N ASP A 332 22.71 -15.92 -5.18
CA ASP A 332 23.43 -17.14 -4.76
C ASP A 332 24.32 -17.70 -5.90
N PHE A 333 24.97 -18.86 -5.69
CA PHE A 333 25.79 -19.55 -6.71
C PHE A 333 25.02 -19.92 -7.99
N GLU A 334 23.68 -19.93 -7.95
CA GLU A 334 22.77 -20.13 -9.10
C GLU A 334 22.15 -18.82 -9.62
N ASN A 335 22.66 -17.69 -9.15
CA ASN A 335 22.23 -16.38 -9.58
C ASN A 335 20.82 -15.95 -9.10
N LYS A 336 20.32 -16.48 -7.99
CA LYS A 336 18.98 -16.17 -7.43
C LYS A 336 19.04 -15.24 -6.22
N VAL A 337 18.22 -14.20 -6.23
CA VAL A 337 18.12 -13.19 -5.15
C VAL A 337 17.08 -13.65 -4.14
N VAL A 338 17.46 -13.77 -2.86
CA VAL A 338 16.47 -13.87 -1.78
C VAL A 338 15.90 -12.48 -1.54
N PRO A 339 14.59 -12.25 -1.76
CA PRO A 339 13.98 -10.96 -1.51
C PRO A 339 13.99 -10.66 -0.02
N PHE A 340 14.15 -9.39 0.34
CA PHE A 340 14.09 -8.93 1.72
C PHE A 340 13.45 -7.54 1.79
N CYS A 341 12.97 -7.19 2.97
CA CYS A 341 12.50 -5.87 3.29
C CYS A 341 13.03 -5.45 4.66
N ALA A 342 13.74 -4.33 4.73
CA ALA A 342 14.21 -3.74 5.97
C ALA A 342 13.35 -2.52 6.28
N PHE A 343 12.70 -2.44 7.44
CA PHE A 343 11.72 -1.39 7.71
C PHE A 343 11.73 -0.90 9.16
N ASN A 344 11.20 0.32 9.34
CA ASN A 344 10.99 0.93 10.65
C ASN A 344 9.55 0.61 11.13
N GLY A 345 9.41 -0.19 12.17
CA GLY A 345 8.13 -0.56 12.79
C GLY A 345 7.64 0.47 13.82
N GLY A 346 8.18 1.68 13.81
CA GLY A 346 7.80 2.78 14.72
C GLY A 346 8.44 2.68 16.10
N ARG A 347 8.66 1.46 16.62
CA ARG A 347 9.35 1.20 17.90
C ARG A 347 10.55 0.27 17.77
N ASP A 348 10.65 -0.46 16.66
CA ASP A 348 11.67 -1.45 16.34
C ASP A 348 12.08 -1.32 14.86
N VAL A 349 13.12 -2.06 14.49
CA VAL A 349 13.54 -2.24 13.09
C VAL A 349 13.62 -3.72 12.82
N PHE A 350 13.07 -4.16 11.70
CA PHE A 350 13.16 -5.54 11.25
C PHE A 350 13.60 -5.64 9.80
N VAL A 351 14.30 -6.73 9.50
CA VAL A 351 14.60 -7.23 8.17
C VAL A 351 13.86 -8.55 8.02
N ASP A 352 12.83 -8.56 7.18
CA ASP A 352 12.04 -9.75 6.86
C ASP A 352 12.49 -10.33 5.51
N ILE A 353 12.44 -11.65 5.37
CA ILE A 353 12.56 -12.31 4.07
C ILE A 353 11.22 -12.18 3.33
N GLY A 354 11.29 -11.73 2.08
CA GLY A 354 10.12 -11.35 1.30
C GLY A 354 9.82 -9.85 1.40
N ASP A 355 8.74 -9.44 0.74
CA ASP A 355 8.14 -8.13 0.88
C ASP A 355 6.60 -8.23 0.70
N LYS A 356 5.85 -7.15 0.93
CA LYS A 356 4.38 -7.18 0.79
C LYS A 356 3.88 -7.60 -0.61
N SER A 357 4.68 -7.48 -1.67
CA SER A 357 4.26 -8.00 -2.99
C SER A 357 4.11 -9.52 -2.97
N TRP A 358 4.98 -10.22 -2.24
CA TRP A 358 4.87 -11.66 -2.01
C TRP A 358 3.65 -12.00 -1.16
N GLY A 359 3.38 -11.21 -0.11
CA GLY A 359 2.18 -11.39 0.71
C GLY A 359 0.89 -11.25 -0.10
N VAL A 360 0.81 -10.22 -0.95
CA VAL A 360 -0.33 -10.01 -1.86
C VAL A 360 -0.45 -11.15 -2.88
N ASN A 361 0.66 -11.60 -3.48
CA ASN A 361 0.68 -12.76 -4.38
C ASN A 361 0.15 -14.03 -3.70
N VAL A 362 0.53 -14.27 -2.44
CA VAL A 362 -0.01 -15.41 -1.68
C VAL A 362 -1.52 -15.27 -1.50
N CYS A 363 -2.03 -14.09 -1.15
CA CYS A 363 -3.48 -13.88 -1.06
C CYS A 363 -4.20 -14.12 -2.40
N GLN A 364 -3.62 -13.63 -3.50
CA GLN A 364 -4.13 -13.83 -4.86
C GLN A 364 -4.20 -15.32 -5.25
N LYS A 365 -3.15 -16.09 -4.93
CA LYS A 365 -3.09 -17.54 -5.14
C LYS A 365 -4.08 -18.28 -4.23
N TRP A 366 -4.06 -17.96 -2.93
CA TRP A 366 -4.86 -18.62 -1.91
C TRP A 366 -6.35 -18.59 -2.23
N PHE A 367 -6.86 -17.42 -2.60
CA PHE A 367 -8.27 -17.26 -2.94
C PHE A 367 -8.61 -17.61 -4.38
N GLY A 368 -7.61 -17.64 -5.27
CA GLY A 368 -7.76 -18.08 -6.65
C GLY A 368 -7.95 -19.60 -6.81
N GLY A 369 -7.49 -20.38 -5.83
CA GLY A 369 -7.64 -21.83 -5.79
C GLY A 369 -6.47 -22.58 -6.45
N ASN A 370 -6.47 -23.91 -6.28
CA ASN A 370 -5.36 -24.80 -6.67
C ASN A 370 -5.51 -25.35 -8.09
N GLY A 371 -5.80 -24.50 -9.08
CA GLY A 371 -5.71 -24.90 -10.48
C GLY A 371 -4.26 -25.22 -10.88
N PRO A 372 -4.02 -26.12 -11.85
CA PRO A 372 -2.67 -26.30 -12.38
C PRO A 372 -2.18 -25.00 -13.04
N ALA A 373 -0.93 -24.60 -12.73
CA ALA A 373 -0.19 -23.48 -13.34
C ALA A 373 -0.93 -22.13 -13.41
N ASP A 374 -1.01 -21.39 -12.29
CA ASP A 374 -1.48 -19.99 -12.18
C ASP A 374 -2.87 -19.64 -12.76
N GLU A 375 -3.57 -20.58 -13.41
CA GLU A 375 -4.86 -20.36 -14.08
C GLU A 375 -5.99 -19.99 -13.11
N GLY A 376 -5.84 -20.30 -11.82
CA GLY A 376 -6.78 -19.93 -10.77
C GLY A 376 -6.50 -18.59 -10.10
N MET A 377 -5.28 -18.03 -10.21
CA MET A 377 -4.84 -16.90 -9.39
C MET A 377 -5.70 -15.65 -9.65
N ILE A 378 -6.12 -14.96 -8.58
CA ILE A 378 -6.77 -13.65 -8.72
C ILE A 378 -5.75 -12.67 -9.30
N LYS A 379 -6.06 -12.10 -10.47
CA LYS A 379 -5.12 -11.25 -11.19
C LYS A 379 -4.98 -9.86 -10.57
N GLY A 380 -3.90 -9.16 -10.94
CA GLY A 380 -3.63 -7.80 -10.51
C GLY A 380 -4.74 -6.80 -10.87
N GLU A 381 -5.42 -6.98 -12.02
CA GLU A 381 -6.56 -6.13 -12.42
C GLU A 381 -7.82 -6.35 -11.56
N ASN A 382 -7.90 -7.46 -10.82
CA ASN A 382 -8.99 -7.78 -9.90
C ASN A 382 -8.59 -7.61 -8.44
N THR A 383 -7.40 -7.08 -8.18
CA THR A 383 -6.82 -6.91 -6.85
C THR A 383 -6.58 -5.44 -6.53
N LEU A 384 -7.07 -4.97 -5.38
CA LEU A 384 -6.77 -3.66 -4.81
C LEU A 384 -6.03 -3.80 -3.48
N HIS A 385 -4.78 -3.36 -3.42
CA HIS A 385 -4.06 -3.16 -2.18
C HIS A 385 -4.33 -1.75 -1.61
N VAL A 386 -4.49 -1.65 -0.30
CA VAL A 386 -4.67 -0.39 0.43
C VAL A 386 -3.59 -0.32 1.50
N GLY A 387 -2.71 0.69 1.42
CA GLY A 387 -1.58 0.81 2.33
C GLY A 387 -0.93 2.20 2.32
N ASP A 388 -0.12 2.50 3.33
CA ASP A 388 0.61 3.77 3.45
C ASP A 388 2.03 3.67 2.86
N GLN A 389 2.31 4.50 1.86
CA GLN A 389 3.63 4.59 1.24
C GLN A 389 4.46 5.79 1.70
N PHE A 390 3.99 6.55 2.70
CA PHE A 390 4.74 7.67 3.29
C PHE A 390 5.83 7.22 4.26
N LEU A 391 5.72 6.03 4.85
CA LEU A 391 6.74 5.46 5.74
C LEU A 391 7.98 5.08 4.89
N SER A 392 8.99 5.95 4.97
CA SER A 392 10.01 6.12 3.93
C SER A 392 11.21 5.18 3.99
N ALA A 393 11.52 4.56 5.13
CA ALA A 393 12.60 3.56 5.19
C ALA A 393 12.01 2.15 5.15
N GLY A 394 12.15 1.48 3.99
CA GLY A 394 11.81 0.07 3.78
C GLY A 394 10.91 -0.26 2.61
N SER A 395 10.11 0.71 2.12
CA SER A 395 9.31 0.56 0.89
C SER A 395 8.28 -0.57 0.88
N ASN A 396 7.79 -1.04 2.04
CA ASN A 396 7.00 -2.27 2.11
C ASN A 396 5.73 -2.17 1.24
N ASP A 397 4.91 -1.12 1.39
CA ASP A 397 3.66 -0.95 0.62
C ASP A 397 3.89 -0.54 -0.83
N PHE A 398 5.04 0.05 -1.14
CA PHE A 398 5.37 0.40 -2.52
C PHE A 398 5.53 -0.85 -3.38
N LYS A 399 6.03 -1.95 -2.81
CA LYS A 399 6.24 -3.21 -3.53
C LYS A 399 4.92 -3.85 -3.97
N ALA A 400 3.83 -3.70 -3.22
CA ALA A 400 2.52 -4.24 -3.60
C ALA A 400 2.03 -3.77 -4.98
N ARG A 401 2.48 -2.60 -5.45
CA ARG A 401 2.16 -2.06 -6.78
C ARG A 401 2.68 -2.92 -7.94
N SER A 402 3.65 -3.81 -7.72
CA SER A 402 4.14 -4.68 -8.78
C SER A 402 3.26 -5.91 -9.02
N VAL A 403 2.24 -6.14 -8.20
CA VAL A 403 1.38 -7.34 -8.26
C VAL A 403 -0.12 -7.05 -8.26
N GLY A 404 -0.53 -5.82 -7.97
CA GLY A 404 -1.94 -5.39 -8.08
C GLY A 404 -2.10 -3.88 -8.06
N THR A 405 -3.33 -3.42 -8.35
CA THR A 405 -3.67 -2.00 -8.16
C THR A 405 -3.49 -1.63 -6.68
N THR A 406 -3.07 -0.40 -6.38
CA THR A 406 -2.74 0.03 -5.02
C THR A 406 -3.23 1.45 -4.73
N ALA A 407 -4.17 1.59 -3.81
CA ALA A 407 -4.52 2.88 -3.25
C ALA A 407 -3.57 3.28 -2.13
N TRP A 408 -3.00 4.48 -2.25
CA TRP A 408 -2.11 5.04 -1.25
C TRP A 408 -2.90 5.89 -0.27
N ILE A 409 -3.03 5.42 0.97
CA ILE A 409 -3.67 6.13 2.08
C ILE A 409 -2.63 6.77 3.01
N ALA A 410 -3.03 7.78 3.78
CA ALA A 410 -2.17 8.43 4.78
C ALA A 410 -2.67 8.27 6.22
N SER A 411 -3.82 7.62 6.42
CA SER A 411 -4.42 7.40 7.74
C SER A 411 -5.60 6.42 7.66
N PRO A 412 -6.03 5.86 8.80
CA PRO A 412 -7.27 5.08 8.87
C PRO A 412 -8.52 5.85 8.41
N ALA A 413 -8.55 7.17 8.58
CA ALA A 413 -9.65 8.02 8.10
C ALA A 413 -9.72 8.04 6.56
N GLU A 414 -8.58 8.10 5.87
CA GLU A 414 -8.56 7.99 4.40
C GLU A 414 -8.97 6.59 3.93
N THR A 415 -8.66 5.54 4.68
CA THR A 415 -9.15 4.18 4.40
C THR A 415 -10.68 4.12 4.47
N VAL A 416 -11.30 4.78 5.46
CA VAL A 416 -12.77 4.89 5.56
C VAL A 416 -13.36 5.61 4.35
N GLU A 417 -12.80 6.77 3.97
CA GLU A 417 -13.26 7.52 2.79
C GLU A 417 -13.15 6.69 1.51
N LEU A 418 -12.06 5.95 1.36
CA LEU A 418 -11.82 5.06 0.22
C LEU A 418 -12.85 3.93 0.17
N LEU A 419 -13.13 3.30 1.32
CA LEU A 419 -14.10 2.21 1.41
C LEU A 419 -15.53 2.70 1.15
N ASP A 420 -15.87 3.92 1.57
CA ASP A 420 -17.17 4.55 1.24
C ASP A 420 -17.30 4.80 -0.27
N GLU A 421 -16.25 5.32 -0.90
CA GLU A 421 -16.21 5.52 -2.34
C GLU A 421 -16.29 4.20 -3.12
N LEU A 422 -15.59 3.17 -2.65
CA LEU A 422 -15.65 1.82 -3.19
C LEU A 422 -17.07 1.24 -3.08
N ALA A 423 -17.73 1.38 -1.92
CA ALA A 423 -19.09 0.90 -1.71
C ALA A 423 -20.10 1.59 -2.65
N ASP A 424 -19.98 2.92 -2.80
CA ASP A 424 -20.79 3.72 -3.72
C ASP A 424 -20.66 3.25 -5.18
N LEU A 425 -19.42 2.98 -5.62
CA LEU A 425 -19.14 2.57 -6.99
C LEU A 425 -19.54 1.11 -7.26
N MET A 426 -19.40 0.21 -6.28
CA MET A 426 -19.90 -1.17 -6.38
C MET A 426 -21.42 -1.24 -6.42
N GLY A 427 -22.13 -0.29 -5.79
CA GLY A 427 -23.60 -0.20 -5.82
C GLY A 427 -24.13 0.37 -7.14
N LYS A 428 -23.35 1.21 -7.83
CA LYS A 428 -23.69 1.81 -9.12
C LYS A 428 -23.20 0.93 -10.27
N LYS A 429 -23.93 -0.13 -10.62
CA LYS A 429 -23.81 -0.67 -11.98
C LYS A 429 -24.38 0.39 -12.93
N LEU A 430 -23.51 1.11 -13.64
CA LEU A 430 -23.94 1.89 -14.80
C LEU A 430 -24.40 0.88 -15.85
N SER A 431 -25.72 0.86 -16.09
CA SER A 431 -26.39 0.05 -17.10
C SER A 431 -25.94 0.38 -18.50
#